data_AF-A0A840P8Q6-F1
#
_entry.id   AF-A0A840P8Q6-F1
#
_cell.length_a   1.000
_cell.length_b   1.000
_cell.length_c   1.000
_cell.angle_alpha   90.00
_cell.angle_beta   90.00
_cell.angle_gamma   90.00
#
_symmetry.space_group_name_H-M   'P 1'
#
loop_
_entity.id
_entity.type
_entity.pdbx_description
1 polymer ?
#
loop_
_entity_poly.entity_id
_entity_poly.type
_entity_poly.pdbx_seq_one_letter_code
_entity_poly.pdbx_strand_id
1 'polypeptide(L)'
;MSRARHALTALVLSAAALTTATALAAPAYAVGGATVSVQSGIMIVQGTAESDTIEINPVSGGVSVSAPASQRVTPSTGCFTVTPSKVTCTGVSSIQVNLFGGDDNGNNNTSLPTIMAGSLGGDTLSGGDGRDDLRGGRGNDVLDGSGGIDVIDGGLDIDTCTGESEVNCER
;
A
#
# COMPACT_ATOMS: atom_id res chain seq x y z
N MET A 1 52.01 26.11 -61.75
CA MET A 1 51.82 24.65 -61.58
C MET A 1 51.62 24.37 -60.10
N SER A 2 50.47 23.79 -59.78
CA SER A 2 49.93 23.54 -58.44
C SER A 2 50.37 22.17 -57.91
N ARG A 3 50.55 22.05 -56.58
CA ARG A 3 50.33 20.88 -55.68
C ARG A 3 50.80 21.29 -54.27
N ALA A 4 49.93 21.69 -53.33
CA ALA A 4 49.15 20.87 -52.38
C ALA A 4 50.07 20.06 -51.42
N ARG A 5 49.95 20.08 -50.08
CA ARG A 5 48.78 19.77 -49.23
C ARG A 5 49.06 20.01 -47.72
N HIS A 6 47.96 19.99 -46.95
CA HIS A 6 47.75 19.73 -45.50
C HIS A 6 47.66 20.99 -44.61
N ALA A 7 46.47 21.51 -44.30
CA ALA A 7 45.36 20.99 -43.48
C ALA A 7 45.50 21.41 -42.01
N LEU A 8 44.64 22.33 -41.57
CA LEU A 8 44.13 22.38 -40.20
C LEU A 8 42.73 22.97 -40.24
N THR A 9 41.76 22.11 -39.97
CA THR A 9 40.34 22.39 -39.84
C THR A 9 39.96 22.22 -38.37
N ALA A 10 38.98 23.01 -37.94
CA ALA A 10 38.17 22.86 -36.73
C ALA A 10 38.71 23.43 -35.39
N LEU A 11 38.24 24.63 -35.08
CA LEU A 11 37.86 25.08 -33.73
C LEU A 11 36.62 25.96 -33.99
N VAL A 12 35.42 25.67 -33.51
CA VAL A 12 34.98 25.80 -32.12
C VAL A 12 33.85 24.80 -31.87
N LEU A 13 34.01 23.97 -30.84
CA LEU A 13 32.98 23.07 -30.36
C LEU A 13 31.98 23.83 -29.49
N SER A 14 30.73 23.49 -29.71
CA SER A 14 29.47 24.00 -29.17
C SER A 14 29.33 23.98 -27.64
N ALA A 15 28.52 24.93 -27.16
CA ALA A 15 28.09 25.12 -25.78
C ALA A 15 27.51 23.87 -25.12
N ALA A 16 27.88 23.62 -23.86
CA ALA A 16 27.11 22.78 -22.95
C ALA A 16 26.43 23.67 -21.92
N ALA A 17 25.13 23.91 -22.11
CA ALA A 17 24.29 24.56 -21.13
C ALA A 17 24.10 23.61 -19.93
N LEU A 18 24.41 24.10 -18.73
CA LEU A 18 24.21 23.41 -17.47
C LEU A 18 22.70 23.38 -17.17
N THR A 19 22.02 22.29 -17.50
CA THR A 19 20.62 22.10 -17.11
C THR A 19 20.56 21.83 -15.61
N THR A 20 20.06 22.80 -14.86
CA THR A 20 19.67 22.65 -13.46
C THR A 20 18.64 21.53 -13.35
N ALA A 21 19.01 20.43 -12.71
CA ALA A 21 18.04 19.42 -12.29
C ALA A 21 17.08 20.08 -11.30
N THR A 22 15.88 20.43 -11.76
CA THR A 22 14.77 20.72 -10.87
C THR A 22 14.41 19.41 -10.20
N ALA A 23 14.91 19.22 -8.98
CA ALA A 23 14.35 18.21 -8.09
C ALA A 23 12.87 18.56 -7.93
N LEU A 24 11.99 17.80 -8.57
CA LEU A 24 10.59 17.76 -8.18
C LEU A 24 10.60 17.26 -6.74
N ALA A 25 10.40 18.17 -5.79
CA ALA A 25 10.06 17.78 -4.44
C ALA A 25 8.79 16.94 -4.55
N ALA A 26 8.91 15.64 -4.32
CA ALA A 26 7.76 14.82 -3.94
C ALA A 26 7.11 15.53 -2.74
N PRO A 27 5.77 15.55 -2.64
CA PRO A 27 5.11 16.21 -1.52
C PRO A 27 5.71 15.66 -0.23
N ALA A 28 6.25 16.56 0.60
CA ALA A 28 6.71 16.21 1.93
C ALA A 28 5.52 15.56 2.65
N TYR A 29 5.64 14.27 2.99
CA TYR A 29 4.62 13.52 3.72
C TYR A 29 4.35 14.25 5.04
N ALA A 30 3.28 15.04 5.06
CA ALA A 30 2.86 15.80 6.22
C ALA A 30 2.23 14.83 7.22
N VAL A 31 2.91 14.59 8.34
CA VAL A 31 2.44 13.81 9.50
C VAL A 31 1.86 12.45 9.08
N GLY A 32 2.79 11.52 8.79
CA GLY A 32 2.55 10.18 8.26
C GLY A 32 1.54 9.39 9.09
N GLY A 33 0.43 9.07 8.45
CA GLY A 33 -0.59 8.19 8.98
C GLY A 33 -1.38 7.65 7.80
N ALA A 34 -2.07 6.54 8.02
CA ALA A 34 -2.80 5.88 6.96
C ALA A 34 -3.83 6.81 6.30
N THR A 35 -4.05 6.63 5.01
CA THR A 35 -5.08 7.36 4.26
C THR A 35 -6.18 6.41 3.81
N VAL A 36 -7.42 6.92 3.73
CA VAL A 36 -8.58 6.10 3.36
C VAL A 36 -9.45 6.86 2.36
N SER A 37 -9.82 6.22 1.27
CA SER A 37 -10.71 6.78 0.25
C SER A 37 -11.66 5.74 -0.31
N VAL A 38 -12.73 6.16 -0.99
CA VAL A 38 -13.61 5.30 -1.78
C VAL A 38 -13.61 5.79 -3.22
N GLN A 39 -13.30 4.89 -4.15
CA GLN A 39 -13.33 5.14 -5.59
C GLN A 39 -14.13 4.03 -6.27
N SER A 40 -15.24 4.40 -6.91
CA SER A 40 -16.07 3.46 -7.68
C SER A 40 -16.50 2.20 -6.90
N GLY A 41 -16.78 2.35 -5.59
CA GLY A 41 -17.14 1.24 -4.71
C GLY A 41 -15.97 0.56 -3.99
N ILE A 42 -14.74 0.84 -4.39
CA ILE A 42 -13.54 0.27 -3.75
C ILE A 42 -13.09 1.21 -2.63
N MET A 43 -13.11 0.73 -1.38
CA MET A 43 -12.45 1.42 -0.28
C MET A 43 -10.95 1.09 -0.32
N ILE A 44 -10.12 2.11 -0.52
CA ILE A 44 -8.68 2.01 -0.58
C ILE A 44 -8.10 2.55 0.72
N VAL A 45 -7.39 1.68 1.44
CA VAL A 45 -6.57 2.01 2.60
C VAL A 45 -5.10 1.96 2.20
N GLN A 46 -4.37 3.02 2.51
CA GLN A 46 -2.92 3.09 2.31
C GLN A 46 -2.25 3.35 3.66
N GLY A 47 -1.40 2.44 4.10
CA GLY A 47 -0.52 2.59 5.25
C GLY A 47 0.68 3.50 4.94
N THR A 48 1.78 3.27 5.63
CA THR A 48 2.99 4.08 5.66
C THR A 48 4.22 3.17 5.57
N ALA A 49 5.42 3.74 5.60
CA ALA A 49 6.65 2.92 5.64
C ALA A 49 7.02 2.46 7.07
N GLU A 50 6.18 2.78 8.05
CA GLU A 50 6.32 2.41 9.46
C GLU A 50 5.19 1.45 9.83
N SER A 51 5.38 0.68 10.90
CA SER A 51 4.35 -0.23 11.43
C SER A 51 3.00 0.48 11.64
N ASP A 52 2.00 -0.01 10.91
CA ASP A 52 0.62 0.41 10.97
C ASP A 52 -0.23 -0.66 11.69
N THR A 53 -1.24 -0.20 12.43
CA THR A 53 -2.33 -1.06 12.92
C THR A 53 -3.64 -0.54 12.34
N ILE A 54 -4.25 -1.34 11.47
CA ILE A 54 -5.48 -1.00 10.74
C ILE A 54 -6.57 -2.00 11.08
N GLU A 55 -7.67 -1.50 11.62
CA GLU A 55 -8.85 -2.29 11.93
C GLU A 55 -10.03 -1.81 11.08
N ILE A 56 -10.64 -2.72 10.32
CA ILE A 56 -11.75 -2.45 9.43
C ILE A 56 -13.00 -3.15 9.98
N ASN A 57 -14.07 -2.39 10.19
CA ASN A 57 -15.30 -2.88 10.81
C ASN A 57 -16.54 -2.45 10.03
N PRO A 58 -17.58 -3.30 9.92
CA PRO A 58 -18.86 -2.89 9.38
C PRO A 58 -19.52 -1.88 10.31
N VAL A 59 -20.17 -0.87 9.73
CA VAL A 59 -21.02 0.09 10.47
C VAL A 59 -22.35 0.26 9.76
N SER A 60 -23.34 0.84 10.46
CA SER A 60 -24.63 1.13 9.83
C SER A 60 -24.45 2.03 8.61
N GLY A 61 -24.76 1.52 7.41
CA GLY A 61 -24.66 2.26 6.15
C GLY A 61 -23.25 2.38 5.56
N GLY A 62 -22.25 1.64 6.04
CA GLY A 62 -20.90 1.73 5.50
C GLY A 62 -19.86 0.87 6.22
N VAL A 63 -18.60 1.32 6.15
CA VAL A 63 -17.44 0.67 6.75
C VAL A 63 -16.66 1.71 7.55
N SER A 64 -16.10 1.33 8.70
CA SER A 64 -15.17 2.18 9.43
C SER A 64 -13.75 1.61 9.36
N VAL A 65 -12.77 2.50 9.32
CA VAL A 65 -11.35 2.19 9.45
C VAL A 65 -10.84 2.90 10.68
N SER A 66 -10.19 2.17 11.59
CA SER A 66 -9.61 2.70 12.82
C SER A 66 -8.19 2.22 13.05
N ALA A 67 -7.46 2.99 13.84
CA ALA A 67 -6.11 2.72 14.29
C ALA A 67 -5.95 3.14 15.77
N PRO A 68 -4.86 2.74 16.45
CA PRO A 68 -4.51 3.25 17.76
C PRO A 68 -4.42 4.79 17.78
N ALA A 69 -4.63 5.41 18.94
CA ALA A 69 -4.65 6.87 19.06
C ALA A 69 -3.33 7.57 18.64
N SER A 70 -2.22 6.83 18.61
CA SER A 70 -0.91 7.29 18.13
C SER A 70 -0.80 7.36 16.61
N GLN A 71 -1.66 6.66 15.87
CA GLN A 71 -1.64 6.58 14.41
C GLN A 71 -2.83 7.35 13.84
N ARG A 72 -2.54 8.30 12.96
CA ARG A 72 -3.57 9.11 12.30
C ARG A 72 -4.18 8.32 11.15
N VAL A 73 -5.50 8.43 10.98
CA VAL A 73 -6.21 7.96 9.79
C VAL A 73 -6.84 9.16 9.10
N THR A 74 -6.35 9.47 7.89
CA THR A 74 -6.73 10.66 7.13
C THR A 74 -7.73 10.27 6.04
N PRO A 75 -8.99 10.71 6.12
CA PRO A 75 -9.96 10.42 5.08
C PRO A 75 -9.73 11.29 3.84
N SER A 76 -10.18 10.76 2.71
CA SER A 76 -10.31 11.46 1.44
C SER A 76 -11.72 11.17 0.88
N THR A 77 -11.91 11.27 -0.44
CA THR A 77 -13.19 11.06 -1.14
C THR A 77 -13.96 9.85 -0.59
N GLY A 78 -15.24 10.05 -0.24
CA GLY A 78 -16.13 8.98 0.22
C GLY A 78 -15.98 8.57 1.69
N CYS A 79 -15.05 9.20 2.43
CA CYS A 79 -14.83 8.95 3.85
C CYS A 79 -14.90 10.23 4.68
N PHE A 80 -15.27 10.09 5.95
CA PHE A 80 -15.45 11.18 6.90
C PHE A 80 -14.72 10.88 8.21
N THR A 81 -14.05 11.87 8.77
CA THR A 81 -13.37 11.74 10.06
C THR A 81 -14.39 11.56 11.19
N VAL A 82 -14.19 10.55 12.03
CA VAL A 82 -14.89 10.40 13.32
C VAL A 82 -13.98 10.89 14.45
N THR A 83 -12.73 10.41 14.46
CA THR A 83 -11.66 10.86 15.35
C THR A 83 -10.35 10.96 14.55
N PRO A 84 -9.26 11.52 15.10
CA PRO A 84 -7.98 11.54 14.39
C PRO A 84 -7.46 10.16 13.95
N SER A 85 -7.89 9.07 14.61
CA SER A 85 -7.50 7.69 14.32
C SER A 85 -8.67 6.84 13.83
N LYS A 86 -9.80 7.44 13.44
CA LYS A 86 -10.97 6.70 12.94
C LYS A 86 -11.74 7.48 11.87
N VAL A 87 -12.09 6.79 10.80
CA VAL A 87 -12.93 7.31 9.70
C VAL A 87 -14.09 6.36 9.42
N THR A 88 -15.15 6.88 8.81
CA THR A 88 -16.26 6.09 8.26
C THR A 88 -16.42 6.40 6.78
N CYS A 89 -16.68 5.37 5.98
CA CYS A 89 -16.80 5.43 4.54
C CYS A 89 -18.13 4.82 4.11
N THR A 90 -18.74 5.36 3.05
CA THR A 90 -20.03 4.88 2.52
C THR A 90 -19.88 4.43 1.07
N GLY A 91 -20.84 3.62 0.60
CA GLY A 91 -20.83 3.12 -0.79
C GLY A 91 -19.68 2.14 -1.07
N VAL A 92 -19.24 1.37 -0.07
CA VAL A 92 -18.16 0.40 -0.20
C VAL A 92 -18.74 -0.97 -0.62
N SER A 93 -18.18 -1.54 -1.68
CA SER A 93 -18.49 -2.87 -2.21
C SER A 93 -17.31 -3.84 -2.16
N SER A 94 -16.08 -3.32 -2.05
CA SER A 94 -14.86 -4.11 -1.87
C SER A 94 -13.78 -3.27 -1.19
N ILE A 95 -12.77 -3.93 -0.67
CA ILE A 95 -11.70 -3.30 0.10
C ILE A 95 -10.36 -3.59 -0.58
N GLN A 96 -9.49 -2.58 -0.63
CA GLN A 96 -8.10 -2.73 -1.01
C GLN A 96 -7.23 -2.07 0.07
N VAL A 97 -6.29 -2.82 0.62
CA VAL A 97 -5.37 -2.37 1.66
C VAL A 97 -3.93 -2.59 1.19
N ASN A 98 -3.09 -1.56 1.31
CA ASN A 98 -1.65 -1.68 1.11
C ASN A 98 -0.98 -1.07 2.35
N LEU A 99 -0.26 -1.86 3.13
CA LEU A 99 0.35 -1.42 4.38
C LEU A 99 1.79 -0.92 4.19
N PHE A 100 2.50 -1.43 3.17
CA PHE A 100 3.80 -1.01 2.66
C PHE A 100 5.02 -1.47 3.46
N GLY A 101 5.30 -0.91 4.62
CA GLY A 101 6.57 -1.20 5.29
C GLY A 101 6.48 -1.10 6.79
N GLY A 102 7.29 -1.90 7.47
CA GLY A 102 7.22 -2.07 8.91
C GLY A 102 6.43 -3.33 9.24
N ASP A 103 6.48 -3.75 10.50
CA ASP A 103 5.71 -4.92 10.94
C ASP A 103 4.26 -4.47 11.17
N ASP A 104 3.36 -4.82 10.25
CA ASP A 104 2.00 -4.30 10.20
C ASP A 104 0.97 -5.25 10.83
N ASN A 105 -0.16 -4.69 11.26
CA ASN A 105 -1.33 -5.45 11.69
C ASN A 105 -2.58 -4.96 10.96
N GLY A 106 -3.07 -5.75 10.01
CA GLY A 106 -4.26 -5.47 9.22
C GLY A 106 -5.38 -6.46 9.53
N ASN A 107 -6.50 -5.97 10.08
CA ASN A 107 -7.63 -6.83 10.41
C ASN A 107 -8.93 -6.34 9.75
N ASN A 108 -9.56 -7.19 8.93
CA ASN A 108 -10.87 -6.91 8.34
C ASN A 108 -11.96 -7.78 8.98
N ASN A 109 -12.89 -7.15 9.71
CA ASN A 109 -14.05 -7.83 10.31
C ASN A 109 -15.32 -7.70 9.44
N THR A 110 -15.18 -7.50 8.13
CA THR A 110 -16.31 -7.37 7.20
C THR A 110 -16.48 -8.65 6.36
N SER A 111 -17.63 -8.77 5.69
CA SER A 111 -17.88 -9.81 4.68
C SER A 111 -17.66 -9.32 3.25
N LEU A 112 -16.93 -8.21 3.09
CA LEU A 112 -16.64 -7.64 1.78
C LEU A 112 -15.39 -8.29 1.19
N PRO A 113 -15.35 -8.54 -0.13
CA PRO A 113 -14.14 -8.99 -0.79
C PRO A 113 -13.00 -8.00 -0.58
N THR A 114 -11.85 -8.51 -0.14
CA THR A 114 -10.69 -7.72 0.26
C THR A 114 -9.42 -8.16 -0.46
N ILE A 115 -8.65 -7.20 -0.95
CA ILE A 115 -7.26 -7.41 -1.34
C ILE A 115 -6.40 -6.72 -0.29
N MET A 116 -5.53 -7.44 0.41
CA MET A 116 -4.69 -6.89 1.47
C MET A 116 -3.23 -7.30 1.25
N ALA A 117 -2.33 -6.33 1.19
CA ALA A 117 -0.90 -6.54 1.02
C ALA A 117 -0.11 -5.90 2.18
N GLY A 118 0.69 -6.70 2.87
CA GLY A 118 1.63 -6.27 3.92
C GLY A 118 2.86 -5.58 3.32
N SER A 119 3.54 -6.29 2.43
CA SER A 119 4.70 -5.89 1.61
C SER A 119 6.07 -6.09 2.27
N LEU A 120 6.52 -5.24 3.20
CA LEU A 120 7.84 -5.36 3.83
C LEU A 120 7.70 -5.36 5.36
N GLY A 121 8.07 -6.44 6.02
CA GLY A 121 7.94 -6.54 7.48
C GLY A 121 7.41 -7.91 7.86
N GLY A 122 7.39 -8.22 9.16
CA GLY A 122 6.67 -9.39 9.66
C GLY A 122 5.22 -9.01 9.93
N ASP A 123 4.35 -9.21 8.96
CA ASP A 123 2.98 -8.70 8.95
C ASP A 123 1.99 -9.71 9.54
N THR A 124 0.93 -9.20 10.18
CA THR A 124 -0.21 -10.01 10.61
C THR A 124 -1.48 -9.52 9.91
N LEU A 125 -2.02 -10.33 9.00
CA LEU A 125 -3.14 -9.96 8.13
C LEU A 125 -4.34 -10.91 8.31
N SER A 126 -5.55 -10.35 8.44
CA SER A 126 -6.81 -11.10 8.48
C SER A 126 -7.83 -10.57 7.46
N GLY A 127 -8.35 -11.49 6.64
CA GLY A 127 -9.15 -11.21 5.44
C GLY A 127 -10.62 -10.88 5.68
N GLY A 128 -11.28 -11.57 6.60
CA GLY A 128 -12.70 -11.38 6.95
C GLY A 128 -13.58 -12.56 6.53
N ASP A 129 -14.89 -12.33 6.39
CA ASP A 129 -15.86 -13.36 5.94
C ASP A 129 -16.06 -13.31 4.40
N GLY A 130 -15.15 -12.62 3.69
CA GLY A 130 -15.29 -12.24 2.30
C GLY A 130 -14.82 -13.31 1.32
N ARG A 131 -14.40 -12.86 0.14
CA ARG A 131 -13.49 -13.61 -0.71
C ARG A 131 -12.25 -12.75 -0.80
N ASP A 132 -11.20 -13.19 -0.15
CA ASP A 132 -10.07 -12.35 0.14
C ASP A 132 -8.81 -12.82 -0.60
N ASP A 133 -7.94 -11.87 -0.96
CA ASP A 133 -6.62 -12.07 -1.55
C ASP A 133 -5.60 -11.42 -0.60
N LEU A 134 -4.91 -12.26 0.18
CA LEU A 134 -3.93 -11.84 1.17
C LEU A 134 -2.52 -12.09 0.66
N ARG A 135 -1.66 -11.08 0.77
CA ARG A 135 -0.25 -11.16 0.36
C ARG A 135 0.64 -10.63 1.46
N GLY A 136 1.46 -11.51 2.05
CA GLY A 136 2.42 -11.17 3.09
C GLY A 136 3.53 -10.28 2.53
N GLY A 137 4.36 -10.84 1.66
CA GLY A 137 5.40 -10.09 0.96
C GLY A 137 6.79 -10.54 1.35
N ARG A 138 7.58 -9.69 1.99
CA ARG A 138 8.90 -10.04 2.53
C ARG A 138 8.87 -9.92 4.04
N GLY A 139 9.27 -10.99 4.71
CA GLY A 139 9.32 -11.06 6.16
C GLY A 139 8.63 -12.34 6.61
N ASN A 140 8.56 -12.57 7.91
CA ASN A 140 7.86 -13.75 8.41
C ASN A 140 6.42 -13.34 8.75
N ASP A 141 5.50 -13.70 7.88
CA ASP A 141 4.12 -13.22 7.92
C ASP A 141 3.17 -14.22 8.60
N VAL A 142 2.07 -13.70 9.16
CA VAL A 142 0.95 -14.47 9.69
C VAL A 142 -0.33 -14.05 8.97
N LEU A 143 -0.88 -14.95 8.17
CA LEU A 143 -2.00 -14.67 7.27
C LEU A 143 -3.20 -15.56 7.61
N ASP A 144 -4.36 -14.96 7.84
CA ASP A 144 -5.61 -15.68 8.13
C ASP A 144 -6.73 -15.21 7.18
N GLY A 145 -7.11 -16.07 6.24
CA GLY A 145 -8.24 -15.82 5.32
C GLY A 145 -9.57 -15.68 6.06
N SER A 146 -9.69 -16.32 7.23
CA SER A 146 -10.90 -16.40 8.05
C SER A 146 -12.02 -17.19 7.36
N GLY A 147 -13.11 -16.55 6.96
CA GLY A 147 -14.24 -17.22 6.34
C GLY A 147 -14.33 -16.84 4.88
N GLY A 148 -14.46 -17.79 3.98
CA GLY A 148 -14.53 -17.39 2.58
C GLY A 148 -14.10 -18.47 1.62
N ILE A 149 -13.68 -18.02 0.45
CA ILE A 149 -12.85 -18.83 -0.44
C ILE A 149 -11.68 -17.93 -0.79
N ASP A 150 -10.63 -18.04 0.01
CA ASP A 150 -9.56 -17.07 0.02
C ASP A 150 -8.34 -17.58 -0.75
N VAL A 151 -7.55 -16.63 -1.23
CA VAL A 151 -6.25 -16.86 -1.84
C VAL A 151 -5.21 -16.18 -0.98
N ILE A 152 -4.23 -16.94 -0.51
CA ILE A 152 -3.18 -16.46 0.38
C ILE A 152 -1.83 -16.76 -0.25
N ASP A 153 -0.97 -15.75 -0.31
CA ASP A 153 0.44 -15.85 -0.72
C ASP A 153 1.30 -15.28 0.41
N GLY A 154 2.02 -16.15 1.13
CA GLY A 154 2.94 -15.72 2.21
C GLY A 154 4.05 -14.83 1.66
N GLY A 155 4.76 -15.35 0.66
CA GLY A 155 5.73 -14.60 -0.11
C GLY A 155 7.16 -15.12 0.10
N LEU A 156 8.05 -14.25 0.53
CA LEU A 156 9.45 -14.59 0.83
C LEU A 156 9.65 -14.69 2.34
N ASP A 157 10.53 -15.60 2.73
CA ASP A 157 10.91 -15.92 4.11
C ASP A 157 9.98 -17.01 4.72
N ILE A 158 9.61 -16.97 6.00
CA ILE A 158 8.89 -18.08 6.66
C ILE A 158 7.52 -17.62 7.12
N ASP A 159 6.48 -18.15 6.48
CA ASP A 159 5.11 -17.67 6.65
C ASP A 159 4.19 -18.72 7.31
N THR A 160 3.25 -18.24 8.12
CA THR A 160 2.18 -19.03 8.71
C THR A 160 0.84 -18.60 8.13
N CYS A 161 0.23 -19.48 7.34
CA CYS A 161 -1.05 -19.20 6.69
C CYS A 161 -2.16 -20.13 7.18
N THR A 162 -3.37 -19.58 7.27
CA THR A 162 -4.62 -20.31 7.44
C THR A 162 -5.63 -19.81 6.42
N GLY A 163 -5.97 -20.63 5.42
CA GLY A 163 -7.02 -20.32 4.45
C GLY A 163 -7.31 -21.49 3.51
N GLU A 164 -8.15 -21.27 2.49
CA GLU A 164 -8.58 -22.32 1.57
C GLU A 164 -7.59 -22.59 0.44
N SER A 165 -6.90 -21.56 -0.07
CA SER A 165 -5.90 -21.67 -1.13
C SER A 165 -4.63 -20.91 -0.76
N GLU A 166 -3.58 -21.64 -0.40
CA GLU A 166 -2.32 -21.09 0.12
C GLU A 166 -1.14 -21.36 -0.83
N VAL A 167 -0.26 -20.38 -1.00
CA VAL A 167 1.01 -20.45 -1.74
C VAL A 167 2.11 -19.81 -0.88
N ASN A 168 3.34 -20.34 -0.94
CA ASN A 168 4.48 -19.85 -0.14
C ASN A 168 4.15 -19.75 1.36
N CYS A 169 3.66 -20.85 1.94
CA CYS A 169 3.31 -20.95 3.35
C CYS A 169 4.01 -22.17 3.94
N GLU A 170 4.97 -21.95 4.84
CA GLU A 170 6.02 -22.94 5.18
C GLU A 170 5.67 -23.90 6.31
N ARG A 171 4.59 -23.64 7.08
CA ARG A 171 4.06 -24.48 8.19
C ARG A 171 5.07 -25.08 9.17
#